data_AF-A0A3M5NEF9-F1
#
_entry.id   AF-A0A3M5NEF9-F1
#
_cell.length_a   1.000
_cell.length_b   1.000
_cell.length_c   1.000
_cell.angle_alpha   90.00
_cell.angle_beta   90.00
_cell.angle_gamma   90.00
#
_symmetry.space_group_name_H-M   'P 1'
#
loop_
_entity.id
_entity.type
_entity.pdbx_description
1 polymer ?
#
loop_
_entity_poly.entity_id
_entity_poly.type
_entity_poly.pdbx_seq_one_letter_code
_entity_poly.pdbx_strand_id
1 'polypeptide(L)'
;MDEKTRTVETMTKSGCCWHQMSTYGIHNGEPVLETQTVIEHTGGSGLPTETVGRNQNGKMTYTTRIVWDEDEVRETLLSFRLAPSGKRIVLFRSGFAEPVYYAAVDSKNLVGLVYPQAEGEQLKYDEATHTLSFVRGDTTYRIVGDAQGAPTGMQVIVRGKTTELKLLAEPAEGSLNKVAEAIKAAQ
;
A
#
# COMPACT_ATOMS: atom_id res chain seq x y z
N MET A 1 4.54 31.05 -11.81
CA MET A 1 5.73 31.38 -11.00
C MET A 1 5.21 31.80 -9.65
N ASP A 2 5.62 31.10 -8.59
CA ASP A 2 5.40 31.62 -7.24
C ASP A 2 6.51 32.65 -6.97
N GLU A 3 6.13 33.92 -6.92
CA GLU A 3 7.07 35.02 -6.77
C GLU A 3 7.72 35.05 -5.37
N LYS A 4 7.10 34.41 -4.36
CA LYS A 4 7.65 34.36 -2.99
C LYS A 4 8.75 33.33 -2.85
N THR A 5 8.63 32.20 -3.56
CA THR A 5 9.58 31.08 -3.50
C THR A 5 10.51 31.03 -4.72
N ARG A 6 10.26 31.85 -5.75
CA ARG A 6 10.95 31.84 -7.05
C ARG A 6 10.98 30.46 -7.70
N THR A 7 9.85 29.74 -7.59
CA THR A 7 9.70 28.43 -8.20
C THR A 7 8.72 28.44 -9.36
N VAL A 8 8.91 27.48 -10.26
CA VAL A 8 7.99 27.13 -11.33
C VAL A 8 7.57 25.68 -11.13
N GLU A 9 6.27 25.44 -11.06
CA GLU A 9 5.70 24.09 -10.98
C GLU A 9 5.03 23.75 -12.30
N THR A 10 5.31 22.55 -12.79
CA THR A 10 4.70 22.02 -14.01
C THR A 10 4.11 20.64 -13.72
N MET A 11 2.95 20.37 -14.32
CA MET A 11 2.35 19.04 -14.30
C MET A 11 2.21 18.52 -15.73
N THR A 12 2.73 17.33 -15.97
CA THR A 12 2.53 16.58 -17.20
C THR A 12 1.69 15.36 -16.88
N LYS A 13 0.65 15.11 -17.67
CA LYS A 13 -0.19 13.93 -17.56
C LYS A 13 -0.12 13.15 -18.86
N SER A 14 -0.12 11.83 -18.78
CA SER A 14 -0.19 10.96 -19.94
C SER A 14 -1.11 9.77 -19.64
N GLY A 15 -2.16 9.61 -20.44
CA GLY A 15 -3.17 8.58 -20.21
C GLY A 15 -3.89 8.74 -18.87
N CYS A 16 -4.43 7.63 -18.34
CA CYS A 16 -5.18 7.61 -17.08
C CYS A 16 -4.27 7.53 -15.85
N CYS A 17 -3.13 6.84 -15.97
CA CYS A 17 -2.39 6.35 -14.81
C CYS A 17 -1.01 6.98 -14.62
N TRP A 18 -0.54 7.84 -15.54
CA TRP A 18 0.79 8.46 -15.43
C TRP A 18 0.69 9.96 -15.21
N HIS A 19 1.26 10.41 -14.10
CA HIS A 19 1.33 11.81 -13.72
C HIS A 19 2.75 12.17 -13.32
N GLN A 20 3.26 13.28 -13.84
CA GLN A 20 4.54 13.85 -13.43
C GLN A 20 4.35 15.28 -12.97
N MET A 21 4.85 15.58 -11.78
CA MET A 21 4.98 16.93 -11.24
C MET A 21 6.47 17.29 -11.22
N SER A 22 6.82 18.52 -11.57
CA SER A 22 8.20 19.00 -11.52
C SER A 22 8.23 20.41 -10.95
N THR A 23 9.17 20.64 -10.04
CA THR A 23 9.41 21.95 -9.42
C THR A 23 10.80 22.40 -9.82
N TYR A 24 10.88 23.61 -10.37
CA TYR A 24 12.12 24.25 -10.78
C TYR A 24 12.37 25.47 -9.89
N GLY A 25 13.58 25.61 -9.37
CA GLY A 25 14.06 26.85 -8.75
C GLY A 25 14.76 27.71 -9.79
N ILE A 26 14.63 29.03 -9.70
CA ILE A 26 15.36 29.95 -10.58
C ILE A 26 16.70 30.34 -9.95
N HIS A 27 17.81 29.87 -10.54
CA HIS A 27 19.17 30.19 -10.13
C HIS A 27 19.86 30.97 -11.23
N ASN A 28 20.36 32.17 -10.93
CA ASN A 28 20.98 33.07 -11.91
C ASN A 28 20.12 33.35 -13.16
N GLY A 29 18.79 33.33 -13.01
CA GLY A 29 17.85 33.55 -14.12
C GLY A 29 17.51 32.29 -14.92
N GLU A 30 18.11 31.15 -14.61
CA GLU A 30 17.86 29.87 -15.28
C GLU A 30 17.05 28.92 -14.39
N PRO A 31 16.07 28.18 -14.96
CA PRO A 31 15.34 27.15 -14.23
C PRO A 31 16.22 25.92 -14.01
N VAL A 32 16.43 25.56 -12.74
CA VAL A 32 17.07 24.32 -12.33
C VAL A 32 16.04 23.40 -11.73
N LEU A 33 15.96 22.15 -12.20
CA LEU A 33 15.05 21.15 -11.64
C LEU A 33 15.47 20.84 -10.20
N GLU A 34 14.56 21.04 -9.25
CA GLU A 34 14.77 20.78 -7.83
C GLU A 34 14.17 19.44 -7.43
N THR A 35 12.91 19.22 -7.83
CA THR A 35 12.18 17.99 -7.53
C THR A 35 11.35 17.52 -8.72
N GLN A 36 11.25 16.21 -8.87
CA GLN A 36 10.37 15.56 -9.82
C GLN A 36 9.62 14.44 -9.10
N THR A 37 8.31 14.40 -9.23
CA THR A 37 7.49 13.29 -8.71
C THR A 37 6.77 12.66 -9.87
N VAL A 38 6.94 11.35 -10.05
CA VAL A 38 6.20 10.54 -11.03
C VAL A 38 5.29 9.60 -10.25
N ILE A 39 3.99 9.58 -10.57
CA ILE A 39 3.01 8.63 -10.06
C ILE A 39 2.56 7.77 -11.23
N GLU A 40 2.65 6.45 -11.07
CA GLU A 40 2.26 5.46 -12.07
C GLU A 40 1.62 4.21 -11.46
N HIS A 41 0.81 3.48 -12.21
CA HIS A 41 0.16 2.24 -11.75
C HIS A 41 0.72 1.04 -12.51
N THR A 42 1.93 0.61 -12.15
CA THR A 42 2.67 -0.42 -12.88
C THR A 42 2.56 -1.82 -12.24
N GLY A 43 2.04 -1.92 -11.01
CA GLY A 43 1.91 -3.19 -10.28
C GLY A 43 0.53 -3.85 -10.38
N GLY A 44 0.48 -5.19 -10.34
CA GLY A 44 -0.78 -5.96 -10.43
C GLY A 44 -1.83 -5.64 -9.36
N SER A 45 -1.40 -5.13 -8.19
CA SER A 45 -2.31 -4.68 -7.12
C SER A 45 -3.15 -3.45 -7.47
N GLY A 46 -2.83 -2.76 -8.56
CA GLY A 46 -3.45 -1.49 -8.93
C GLY A 46 -3.05 -0.30 -8.05
N LEU A 47 -2.25 -0.51 -6.99
CA LEU A 47 -1.75 0.57 -6.14
C LEU A 47 -0.74 1.46 -6.90
N PRO A 48 -0.80 2.78 -6.70
CA PRO A 48 0.13 3.71 -7.31
C PRO A 48 1.55 3.56 -6.75
N THR A 49 2.51 3.66 -7.65
CA THR A 49 3.94 3.76 -7.37
C THR A 49 4.35 5.21 -7.57
N GLU A 50 4.94 5.81 -6.53
CA GLU A 50 5.47 7.16 -6.56
C GLU A 50 7.00 7.10 -6.61
N THR A 51 7.60 7.71 -7.63
CA THR A 51 9.03 7.92 -7.76
C THR A 51 9.35 9.40 -7.57
N VAL A 52 10.05 9.73 -6.49
CA VAL A 52 10.47 11.10 -6.16
C VAL A 52 11.95 11.26 -6.46
N GLY A 53 12.26 12.08 -7.45
CA GLY A 53 13.57 12.62 -7.75
C GLY A 53 13.83 13.90 -6.96
N ARG A 54 14.98 14.00 -6.30
CA ARG A 54 15.49 15.24 -5.68
C ARG A 54 16.88 15.57 -6.21
N ASN A 55 17.07 16.82 -6.58
CA ASN A 55 18.36 17.34 -6.95
C ASN A 55 19.24 17.49 -5.70
N GLN A 56 20.39 16.83 -5.72
CA GLN A 56 21.43 16.95 -4.70
C GLN A 56 22.69 17.45 -5.40
N ASN A 57 22.92 18.76 -5.36
CA ASN A 57 24.10 19.43 -5.93
C ASN A 57 24.31 19.15 -7.43
N GLY A 58 23.25 19.28 -8.23
CA GLY A 58 23.28 19.08 -9.68
C GLY A 58 23.04 17.63 -10.12
N LYS A 59 22.87 16.69 -9.19
CA LYS A 59 22.58 15.28 -9.49
C LYS A 59 21.22 14.87 -8.93
N MET A 60 20.37 14.30 -9.79
CA MET A 60 19.11 13.72 -9.35
C MET A 60 19.34 12.40 -8.61
N THR A 61 18.68 12.27 -7.46
CA THR A 61 18.58 11.04 -6.67
C THR A 61 17.12 10.63 -6.56
N TYR A 62 16.82 9.36 -6.78
CA TYR A 62 15.45 8.87 -6.87
C TYR A 62 15.10 7.94 -5.72
N THR A 63 13.88 8.04 -5.22
CA THR A 63 13.29 7.10 -4.27
C THR A 63 11.93 6.68 -4.78
N THR A 64 11.72 5.38 -4.87
CA THR A 64 10.45 4.79 -5.32
C THR A 64 9.74 4.13 -4.16
N ARG A 65 8.42 4.35 -4.05
CA ARG A 65 7.57 3.81 -2.98
C ARG A 65 6.17 3.54 -3.50
N ILE A 66 5.50 2.56 -2.92
CA ILE A 66 4.07 2.34 -3.16
C ILE A 66 3.29 3.21 -2.18
N VAL A 67 2.26 3.88 -2.66
CA VAL A 67 1.41 4.75 -1.83
C VAL A 67 -0.03 4.25 -1.83
N TRP A 68 -0.73 4.54 -0.75
CA TRP A 68 -2.15 4.30 -0.63
C TRP A 68 -2.90 5.60 -0.96
N ASP A 69 -3.57 5.63 -2.11
CA ASP A 69 -4.45 6.73 -2.47
C ASP A 69 -5.88 6.42 -2.00
N GLU A 70 -6.44 7.29 -1.17
CA GLU A 70 -7.81 7.15 -0.64
C GLU A 70 -8.87 7.54 -1.67
N ASP A 71 -8.52 8.32 -2.70
CA ASP A 71 -9.45 8.75 -3.76
C ASP A 71 -9.64 7.66 -4.82
N GLU A 72 -8.79 6.64 -4.83
CA GLU A 72 -8.89 5.53 -5.76
C GLU A 72 -9.98 4.53 -5.34
N VAL A 73 -10.89 4.26 -6.28
CA VAL A 73 -11.99 3.30 -6.07
C VAL A 73 -11.44 1.88 -6.05
N ARG A 74 -11.55 1.23 -4.90
CA ARG A 74 -11.23 -0.19 -4.68
C ARG A 74 -12.22 -0.78 -3.68
N GLU A 75 -12.45 -2.08 -3.78
CA GLU A 75 -13.29 -2.76 -2.80
C GLU A 75 -12.45 -3.12 -1.58
N THR A 76 -12.72 -2.47 -0.45
CA THR A 76 -12.21 -2.90 0.86
C THR A 76 -13.00 -4.12 1.35
N LEU A 77 -12.27 -5.20 1.63
CA LEU A 77 -12.82 -6.46 2.13
C LEU A 77 -12.65 -6.57 3.65
N LEU A 78 -11.50 -6.11 4.15
CA LEU A 78 -11.18 -5.99 5.57
C LEU A 78 -10.18 -4.86 5.79
N SER A 79 -10.39 -4.01 6.80
CA SER A 79 -9.44 -2.99 7.22
C SER A 79 -9.44 -2.82 8.73
N PHE A 80 -8.26 -2.77 9.35
CA PHE A 80 -8.08 -2.53 10.79
C PHE A 80 -6.71 -1.91 11.08
N ARG A 81 -6.52 -1.37 12.29
CA ARG A 81 -5.24 -0.79 12.71
C ARG A 81 -4.54 -1.59 13.80
N LEU A 82 -3.21 -1.59 13.78
CA LEU A 82 -2.36 -2.29 14.73
C LEU A 82 -1.80 -1.37 15.81
N ALA A 83 -1.86 -1.80 17.06
CA ALA A 83 -1.23 -1.15 18.21
C ALA A 83 0.26 -1.57 18.34
N PRO A 84 1.15 -0.69 18.83
CA PRO A 84 0.95 0.75 19.06
C PRO A 84 1.21 1.59 17.79
N SER A 85 1.66 0.97 16.70
CA SER A 85 2.18 1.70 15.53
C SER A 85 1.14 2.52 14.76
N GLY A 86 -0.14 2.21 14.92
CA GLY A 86 -1.22 2.80 14.13
C GLY A 86 -1.24 2.38 12.66
N LYS A 87 -0.36 1.46 12.24
CA LYS A 87 -0.32 0.91 10.88
C LYS A 87 -1.68 0.29 10.56
N ARG A 88 -2.23 0.66 9.40
CA ARG A 88 -3.48 0.13 8.87
C ARG A 88 -3.16 -1.09 8.02
N ILE A 89 -3.85 -2.19 8.26
CA ILE A 89 -3.84 -3.38 7.42
C ILE A 89 -5.10 -3.33 6.57
N VAL A 90 -4.96 -3.49 5.26
CA VAL A 90 -6.08 -3.48 4.31
C VAL A 90 -6.01 -4.71 3.42
N LEU A 91 -7.12 -5.43 3.32
CA LEU A 91 -7.36 -6.48 2.34
C LEU A 91 -8.36 -5.93 1.33
N PHE A 92 -8.00 -5.92 0.06
CA PHE A 92 -8.77 -5.24 -0.98
C PHE A 92 -8.66 -5.95 -2.32
N ARG A 93 -9.51 -5.57 -3.27
CA ARG A 93 -9.41 -5.97 -4.68
C ARG A 93 -9.88 -4.83 -5.60
N SER A 94 -9.44 -4.86 -6.85
CA SER A 94 -9.81 -3.84 -7.85
C SER A 94 -11.25 -3.99 -8.35
N GLY A 95 -11.83 -5.18 -8.27
CA GLY A 95 -13.19 -5.46 -8.74
C GLY A 95 -13.70 -6.84 -8.34
N PHE A 96 -14.95 -7.16 -8.70
CA PHE A 96 -15.53 -8.47 -8.44
C PHE A 96 -14.74 -9.57 -9.16
N ALA A 97 -14.52 -10.70 -8.48
CA ALA A 97 -13.72 -11.84 -8.97
C ALA A 97 -12.25 -11.53 -9.31
N GLU A 98 -11.75 -10.33 -8.98
CA GLU A 98 -10.33 -10.00 -9.07
C GLU A 98 -9.54 -10.56 -7.87
N PRO A 99 -8.21 -10.77 -8.03
CA PRO A 99 -7.35 -11.22 -6.93
C PRO A 99 -7.44 -10.31 -5.71
N VAL A 100 -7.40 -10.94 -4.52
CA VAL A 100 -7.33 -10.22 -3.25
C VAL A 100 -5.89 -9.89 -2.92
N TYR A 101 -5.66 -8.62 -2.57
CA TYR A 101 -4.38 -8.09 -2.14
C TYR A 101 -4.42 -7.69 -0.67
N TYR A 102 -3.27 -7.81 -0.03
CA TYR A 102 -2.93 -7.30 1.29
C TYR A 102 -2.05 -6.07 1.13
N ALA A 103 -2.30 -5.03 1.94
CA ALA A 103 -1.45 -3.87 2.11
C ALA A 103 -1.24 -3.53 3.59
N ALA A 104 0.01 -3.27 3.99
CA ALA A 104 0.33 -2.65 5.27
C ALA A 104 0.68 -1.17 5.05
N VAL A 105 -0.23 -0.29 5.44
CA VAL A 105 -0.19 1.15 5.20
C VAL A 105 0.22 1.88 6.48
N ASP A 106 1.18 2.79 6.40
CA ASP A 106 1.58 3.63 7.54
C ASP A 106 0.76 4.93 7.63
N SER A 107 1.04 5.75 8.64
CA SER A 107 0.33 7.01 8.88
C SER A 107 0.59 8.09 7.84
N LYS A 108 1.52 7.88 6.90
CA LYS A 108 1.84 8.76 5.78
C LYS A 108 1.32 8.21 4.46
N ASN A 109 0.40 7.22 4.51
CA ASN A 109 -0.11 6.50 3.36
C ASN A 109 0.98 5.80 2.54
N LEU A 110 2.12 5.46 3.15
CA LEU A 110 3.13 4.64 2.49
C LEU A 110 2.82 3.17 2.72
N VAL A 111 2.84 2.40 1.65
CA VAL A 111 2.60 0.96 1.71
C VAL A 111 3.94 0.25 1.89
N GLY A 112 4.16 -0.23 3.11
CA GLY A 112 5.40 -0.92 3.48
C GLY A 112 5.44 -2.39 3.05
N LEU A 113 4.28 -2.97 2.76
CA LEU A 113 4.15 -4.35 2.29
C LEU A 113 2.89 -4.50 1.44
N VAL A 114 3.02 -5.04 0.23
CA VAL A 114 1.92 -5.48 -0.63
C VAL A 114 2.09 -6.96 -0.95
N TYR A 115 1.02 -7.73 -0.94
CA TYR A 115 1.04 -9.15 -1.29
C TYR A 115 -0.30 -9.59 -1.90
N PRO A 116 -0.36 -10.44 -2.93
CA PRO A 116 0.76 -10.98 -3.69
C PRO A 116 1.41 -9.91 -4.61
N GLN A 117 2.67 -10.14 -4.99
CA GLN A 117 3.43 -9.35 -5.97
C GLN A 117 4.16 -10.22 -7.00
N ALA A 118 4.28 -11.52 -6.76
CA ALA A 118 4.89 -12.47 -7.69
C ALA A 118 3.90 -13.59 -8.08
N GLU A 119 4.14 -14.20 -9.23
CA GLU A 119 3.37 -15.37 -9.67
C GLU A 119 3.50 -16.52 -8.67
N GLY A 120 2.38 -17.20 -8.40
CA GLY A 120 2.31 -18.29 -7.42
C GLY A 120 2.18 -17.83 -5.95
N GLU A 121 2.33 -16.54 -5.66
CA GLU A 121 1.99 -16.00 -4.34
C GLU A 121 0.47 -15.95 -4.17
N GLN A 122 -0.03 -16.53 -3.07
CA GLN A 122 -1.46 -16.57 -2.76
C GLN A 122 -1.71 -16.34 -1.27
N LEU A 123 -2.82 -15.67 -0.97
CA LEU A 123 -3.39 -15.61 0.37
C LEU A 123 -4.13 -16.92 0.65
N LYS A 124 -3.96 -17.47 1.85
CA LYS A 124 -4.61 -18.72 2.27
C LYS A 124 -5.52 -18.44 3.46
N TYR A 125 -6.79 -18.81 3.33
CA TYR A 125 -7.74 -18.77 4.43
C TYR A 125 -8.00 -20.18 4.96
N ASP A 126 -7.89 -20.34 6.27
CA ASP A 126 -8.24 -21.55 6.99
C ASP A 126 -9.54 -21.31 7.76
N GLU A 127 -10.62 -21.99 7.33
CA GLU A 127 -11.95 -21.86 7.92
C GLU A 127 -12.03 -22.44 9.33
N ALA A 128 -11.27 -23.48 9.64
CA ALA A 128 -11.32 -24.14 10.95
C ALA A 128 -10.70 -23.27 12.05
N THR A 129 -9.72 -22.44 11.68
CA THR A 129 -9.01 -21.55 12.60
C THR A 129 -9.32 -20.07 12.38
N HIS A 130 -10.25 -19.75 11.47
CA HIS A 130 -10.60 -18.37 11.06
C HIS A 130 -9.36 -17.51 10.80
N THR A 131 -8.35 -18.08 10.13
CA THR A 131 -7.04 -17.45 9.98
C THR A 131 -6.69 -17.25 8.51
N LEU A 132 -6.41 -16.00 8.14
CA LEU A 132 -5.79 -15.67 6.85
C LEU A 132 -4.28 -15.65 7.00
N SER A 133 -3.54 -16.25 6.07
CA SER A 133 -2.08 -16.30 6.14
C SER A 133 -1.41 -16.21 4.77
N PHE A 134 -0.17 -15.71 4.78
CA PHE A 134 0.74 -15.77 3.65
C PHE A 134 2.20 -15.75 4.10
N VAL A 135 3.10 -16.12 3.19
CA VAL A 135 4.53 -16.19 3.43
C VAL A 135 5.26 -15.27 2.47
N ARG A 136 6.20 -14.48 2.99
CA ARG A 136 7.15 -13.72 2.19
C ARG A 136 8.55 -13.94 2.76
N GLY A 137 9.41 -14.57 1.97
CA GLY A 137 10.75 -14.98 2.42
C GLY A 137 10.68 -15.90 3.64
N ASP A 138 11.35 -15.52 4.72
CA ASP A 138 11.39 -16.24 6.00
C ASP A 138 10.34 -15.76 7.02
N THR A 139 9.37 -14.95 6.56
CA THR A 139 8.33 -14.35 7.39
C THR A 139 6.94 -14.85 6.99
N THR A 140 6.19 -15.34 7.98
CA THR A 140 4.77 -15.69 7.85
C THR A 140 3.92 -14.63 8.53
N TYR A 141 2.93 -14.11 7.81
CA TYR A 141 1.95 -13.17 8.31
C TYR A 141 0.64 -13.92 8.52
N ARG A 142 -0.02 -13.71 9.67
CA ARG A 142 -1.34 -14.29 9.96
C ARG A 142 -2.27 -13.24 10.55
N ILE A 143 -3.50 -13.18 10.06
CA ILE A 143 -4.59 -12.41 10.64
C ILE A 143 -5.57 -13.42 11.21
N VAL A 144 -5.83 -13.33 12.51
CA VAL A 144 -6.72 -14.22 13.24
C VAL A 144 -8.05 -13.52 13.42
N GLY A 145 -9.15 -14.22 13.13
CA GLY A 145 -10.51 -13.73 13.37
C GLY A 145 -11.26 -14.54 14.41
N ASP A 146 -12.42 -14.02 14.80
CA ASP A 146 -13.45 -14.80 15.49
C ASP A 146 -14.35 -15.56 14.51
N ALA A 147 -15.38 -16.23 15.03
CA ALA A 147 -16.33 -17.01 14.23
C ALA A 147 -17.15 -16.14 13.24
N GLN A 148 -17.29 -14.85 13.51
CA GLN A 148 -17.95 -13.89 12.63
C GLN A 148 -16.98 -13.30 11.60
N GLY A 149 -15.70 -13.68 11.67
CA GLY A 149 -14.62 -13.19 10.82
C GLY A 149 -14.13 -11.80 11.23
N ALA A 150 -14.52 -11.26 12.38
CA ALA A 150 -13.96 -10.00 12.87
C ALA A 150 -12.51 -10.25 13.31
N PRO A 151 -11.54 -9.40 12.91
CA PRO A 151 -10.15 -9.62 13.26
C PRO A 151 -9.94 -9.43 14.77
N THR A 152 -9.22 -10.36 15.40
CA THR A 152 -8.93 -10.35 16.84
C THR A 152 -7.45 -10.13 17.13
N GLY A 153 -6.58 -10.42 16.16
CA GLY A 153 -5.13 -10.27 16.30
C GLY A 153 -4.39 -10.47 14.98
N MET A 154 -3.13 -10.09 14.97
CA MET A 154 -2.21 -10.41 13.87
C MET A 154 -0.91 -10.98 14.42
N GLN A 155 -0.39 -12.01 13.77
CA GLN A 155 0.89 -12.63 14.09
C GLN A 155 1.88 -12.37 12.95
N VAL A 156 3.11 -12.04 13.33
CA VAL A 156 4.25 -12.03 12.42
C VAL A 156 5.27 -13.01 12.94
N ILE A 157 5.53 -14.06 12.17
CA ILE A 157 6.41 -15.17 12.54
C ILE A 157 7.65 -15.07 11.68
N VAL A 158 8.80 -14.74 12.29
CA VAL A 158 10.08 -14.64 11.60
C VAL A 158 10.97 -15.77 12.08
N ARG A 159 11.36 -16.69 11.19
CA ARG A 159 12.22 -17.85 11.53
C ARG A 159 11.73 -18.63 12.77
N GLY A 160 10.41 -18.83 12.87
CA GLY A 160 9.77 -19.55 13.97
C GLY A 160 9.52 -18.73 15.24
N LYS A 161 10.00 -17.48 15.32
CA LYS A 161 9.69 -16.57 16.44
C LYS A 161 8.42 -15.78 16.13
N THR A 162 7.38 -16.01 16.92
CA THR A 162 6.09 -15.30 16.81
C THR A 162 6.13 -13.97 17.53
N THR A 163 5.69 -12.91 16.85
CA THR A 163 5.34 -11.62 17.44
C THR A 163 3.84 -11.41 17.29
N GLU A 164 3.16 -11.26 18.43
CA GLU A 164 1.73 -10.94 18.50
C GLU A 164 1.54 -9.43 18.38
N LEU A 165 0.69 -9.02 17.45
CA LEU A 165 0.31 -7.62 17.21
C LEU A 165 -1.16 -7.46 17.55
N LYS A 166 -1.42 -6.59 18.53
CA LYS A 166 -2.78 -6.26 18.96
C LYS A 166 -3.40 -5.26 18.00
N LEU A 167 -4.72 -5.32 17.87
CA LEU A 167 -5.49 -4.29 17.18
C LEU A 167 -5.64 -3.04 18.07
N LEU A 168 -5.79 -1.88 17.44
CA LEU A 168 -6.33 -0.70 18.13
C LEU A 168 -7.82 -0.90 18.38
N ALA A 169 -8.37 -0.22 19.39
CA ALA A 169 -9.78 -0.33 19.80
C ALA A 169 -10.79 0.30 18.82
N GLU A 170 -10.33 0.70 17.64
CA GLU A 170 -11.19 1.20 16.57
C GLU A 170 -11.89 0.02 15.89
N PRO A 171 -13.16 0.18 15.46
CA PRO A 171 -13.86 -0.89 14.76
C PRO A 171 -13.13 -1.23 13.45
N ALA A 172 -13.00 -2.52 13.18
CA ALA A 172 -12.59 -2.99 11.86
C ALA A 172 -13.71 -2.73 10.85
N GLU A 173 -13.33 -2.43 9.61
CA GLU A 173 -14.23 -2.42 8.46
C GLU A 173 -14.17 -3.79 7.78
N GLY A 174 -15.32 -4.38 7.46
CA GLY A 174 -15.37 -5.69 6.78
C GLY A 174 -15.03 -6.88 7.68
N SER A 175 -14.70 -8.02 7.07
CA SER A 175 -14.45 -9.27 7.81
C SER A 175 -13.58 -10.26 7.01
N LEU A 176 -12.92 -11.18 7.71
CA LEU A 176 -12.22 -12.31 7.11
C LEU A 176 -13.16 -13.25 6.33
N ASN A 177 -14.43 -13.34 6.71
CA ASN A 177 -15.42 -14.10 5.93
C ASN A 177 -15.63 -13.47 4.54
N LYS A 178 -15.75 -12.13 4.47
CA LYS A 178 -15.82 -11.41 3.18
C LYS A 178 -14.55 -11.62 2.34
N VAL A 179 -13.37 -11.63 2.98
CA VAL A 179 -12.10 -11.95 2.32
C VAL A 179 -12.10 -13.38 1.77
N ALA A 180 -12.56 -14.36 2.55
CA ALA A 180 -12.62 -15.76 2.14
C ALA A 180 -13.54 -15.98 0.93
N GLU A 181 -14.72 -15.36 0.93
CA GLU A 181 -15.64 -15.39 -0.21
C GLU A 181 -15.01 -14.77 -1.45
N ALA A 182 -14.31 -13.63 -1.30
CA ALA A 182 -13.61 -12.98 -2.41
C ALA A 182 -12.48 -13.83 -2.98
N ILE A 183 -11.72 -14.54 -2.13
CA ILE A 183 -10.67 -15.49 -2.57
C ILE A 183 -11.28 -16.63 -3.38
N LYS A 184 -12.40 -17.22 -2.93
CA LYS A 184 -13.10 -18.29 -3.66
C LYS A 184 -13.64 -17.81 -5.00
N ALA A 185 -14.14 -16.57 -5.08
CA ALA A 185 -14.69 -16.00 -6.30
C ALA A 185 -13.62 -15.69 -7.37
N ALA A 186 -12.34 -15.58 -6.99
CA ALA A 186 -11.22 -15.31 -7.90
C ALA A 186 -10.52 -16.58 -8.41
N GLN A 187 -11.02 -17.78 -8.05
CA GLN A 187 -10.54 -19.09 -8.52
C GLN A 187 -11.42 -19.61 -9.66
#